data_AF-A0A4R4ZC51-F1
#
_entry.id   AF-A0A4R4ZC51-F1
#
_cell.length_a   1.000
_cell.length_b   1.000
_cell.length_c   1.000
_cell.angle_alpha   90.00
_cell.angle_beta   90.00
_cell.angle_gamma   90.00
#
_symmetry.space_group_name_H-M   'P 1'
#
loop_
_entity.id
_entity.type
_entity.pdbx_description
1 polymer ?
#
loop_
_entity_poly.entity_id
_entity_poly.type
_entity_poly.pdbx_seq_one_letter_code
_entity_poly.pdbx_strand_id
1 'polypeptide(L)'
;MRWWNKLRLGHHTAPDALEGIAARPAGVAELTLVGDVVTNLAPVSGMPSLERLIVLGTSRQTVGLRPLAGISLQVELSRRDRHVGLGELGHGVRVRWVN
;
A
#
# COMPACT_ATOMS: atom_id res chain seq x y z
N MET A 1 -7.27 13.05 -15.42
CA MET A 1 -7.08 11.74 -14.76
C MET A 1 -6.30 10.85 -15.72
N ARG A 2 -5.07 10.44 -15.36
CA ARG A 2 -4.19 9.62 -16.21
C ARG A 2 -4.39 8.14 -15.86
N TRP A 3 -4.86 7.34 -16.82
CA TRP A 3 -5.26 5.95 -16.60
C TRP A 3 -4.09 4.94 -16.63
N TRP A 4 -2.88 5.37 -16.97
CA TRP A 4 -1.68 4.52 -17.15
C TRP A 4 -0.78 4.39 -15.91
N ASN A 5 -1.15 4.99 -14.77
CA ASN A 5 -0.31 5.02 -13.56
C ASN A 5 -0.84 4.11 -12.44
N LYS A 6 -1.71 3.16 -12.78
CA LYS A 6 -2.34 2.24 -11.82
C LYS A 6 -1.70 0.87 -11.91
N LEU A 7 -1.30 0.33 -10.77
CA LEU A 7 -0.72 -1.01 -10.67
C LEU A 7 -1.45 -1.82 -9.61
N ARG A 8 -1.72 -3.09 -9.91
CA ARG A 8 -2.37 -4.02 -8.98
C ARG A 8 -1.52 -5.27 -8.81
N LEU A 9 -1.18 -5.58 -7.57
CA LEU A 9 -0.52 -6.81 -7.14
C LEU A 9 -1.54 -7.65 -6.37
N GLY A 10 -1.58 -8.95 -6.63
CA GLY A 10 -2.59 -9.86 -6.07
C GLY A 10 -2.01 -11.17 -5.55
N HIS A 11 -2.88 -12.14 -5.26
CA HIS A 11 -2.53 -13.45 -4.70
C HIS A 11 -1.53 -14.29 -5.51
N HIS A 12 -1.40 -14.04 -6.81
CA HIS A 12 -0.46 -14.75 -7.69
C HIS A 12 0.84 -13.96 -7.91
N THR A 13 0.99 -12.84 -7.23
CA THR A 13 2.19 -12.02 -7.29
C THR A 13 3.12 -12.45 -6.17
N ALA A 14 4.39 -12.69 -6.50
CA ALA A 14 5.41 -13.00 -5.51
C ALA A 14 5.45 -11.88 -4.45
N PRO A 15 5.59 -12.20 -3.15
CA PRO A 15 5.67 -11.19 -2.08
C PRO A 15 6.73 -10.11 -2.34
N ASP A 16 7.85 -10.53 -2.93
CA ASP A 16 9.01 -9.66 -3.21
C ASP A 16 8.84 -8.80 -4.47
N ALA A 17 7.76 -9.01 -5.24
CA ALA A 17 7.51 -8.22 -6.45
C ALA A 17 7.37 -6.72 -6.13
N LEU A 18 6.84 -6.39 -4.95
CA LEU A 18 6.73 -5.01 -4.49
C LEU A 18 8.12 -4.35 -4.33
N GLU A 19 9.14 -5.11 -3.92
CA GLU A 19 10.53 -4.61 -3.84
C GLU A 19 11.08 -4.29 -5.22
N GLY A 20 10.90 -5.21 -6.18
CA GLY A 20 11.34 -5.00 -7.56
C GLY A 20 10.66 -3.80 -8.22
N ILE A 21 9.37 -3.58 -7.94
CA ILE A 21 8.62 -2.42 -8.43
C ILE A 21 9.09 -1.13 -7.75
N ALA A 22 9.31 -1.16 -6.43
CA ALA A 22 9.81 0.00 -5.69
C ALA A 22 11.24 0.39 -6.10
N ALA A 23 12.05 -0.56 -6.59
CA ALA A 23 13.36 -0.26 -7.16
C ALA A 23 13.27 0.54 -8.48
N ARG A 24 12.15 0.42 -9.21
CA ARG A 24 11.91 1.11 -10.48
C ARG A 24 10.44 1.54 -10.60
N PRO A 25 9.98 2.50 -9.79
CA PRO A 25 8.58 2.91 -9.78
C PRO A 25 8.31 3.79 -11.00
N ALA A 26 8.04 3.17 -12.14
CA ALA A 26 7.83 3.85 -13.42
C ALA A 26 6.49 4.61 -13.45
N GLY A 27 6.39 5.70 -12.69
CA GLY A 27 5.22 6.58 -12.69
C GLY A 27 3.97 5.99 -12.01
N VAL A 28 4.12 5.03 -11.10
CA VAL A 28 2.98 4.47 -10.36
C VAL A 28 2.41 5.52 -9.41
N ALA A 29 1.18 5.96 -9.68
CA ALA A 29 0.44 6.92 -8.85
C ALA A 29 -0.61 6.23 -7.98
N GLU A 30 -1.10 5.07 -8.40
CA GLU A 30 -2.04 4.25 -7.64
C GLU A 30 -1.55 2.82 -7.57
N LEU A 31 -1.37 2.31 -6.35
CA LEU A 31 -0.96 0.94 -6.09
C LEU A 31 -2.08 0.22 -5.33
N THR A 32 -2.52 -0.92 -5.86
CA THR A 32 -3.46 -1.81 -5.19
C THR A 32 -2.74 -3.09 -4.80
N LEU A 33 -2.72 -3.39 -3.51
CA LEU A 33 -2.16 -4.61 -2.94
C LEU A 33 -3.30 -5.50 -2.45
N VAL A 34 -3.34 -6.74 -2.94
CA VAL A 34 -4.38 -7.70 -2.59
C VAL A 34 -3.78 -9.02 -2.13
N GLY A 35 -4.25 -9.51 -0.99
CA GLY A 35 -3.85 -10.80 -0.46
C GLY A 35 -2.50 -10.77 0.26
N ASP A 36 -1.68 -11.78 0.05
CA ASP A 36 -0.48 -12.02 0.88
C ASP A 36 0.67 -11.05 0.59
N VAL A 37 0.61 -10.32 -0.53
CA VAL A 37 1.58 -9.26 -0.88
C VAL A 37 1.50 -8.05 0.08
N VAL A 38 0.50 -8.00 0.95
CA VAL A 38 0.20 -6.88 1.86
C VAL A 38 1.08 -6.88 3.13
N THR A 39 1.78 -7.97 3.45
CA THR A 39 2.47 -8.11 4.75
C THR A 39 3.68 -7.20 4.94
N ASN A 40 4.32 -6.73 3.86
CA ASN A 40 5.47 -5.85 3.91
C ASN A 40 5.25 -4.59 3.07
N LEU A 41 5.00 -3.45 3.73
CA LEU A 41 4.84 -2.16 3.07
C LEU A 41 6.12 -1.32 3.04
N ALA A 42 7.26 -1.84 3.50
CA ALA A 42 8.56 -1.14 3.47
C ALA A 42 8.88 -0.49 2.11
N PRO A 43 8.66 -1.17 0.97
CA PRO A 43 9.07 -0.63 -0.32
C PRO A 43 8.21 0.55 -0.80
N VAL A 44 7.02 0.76 -0.23
CA VAL A 44 6.13 1.89 -0.58
C VAL A 44 6.80 3.23 -0.27
N SER A 45 7.65 3.30 0.75
CA SER A 45 8.43 4.49 1.10
C SER A 45 9.36 4.97 -0.04
N GLY A 46 9.75 4.07 -0.95
CA GLY A 46 10.59 4.35 -2.12
C GLY A 46 9.83 4.78 -3.37
N MET A 47 8.50 4.99 -3.30
CA MET A 47 7.66 5.33 -4.45
C MET A 47 7.24 6.81 -4.43
N PRO A 48 8.08 7.75 -4.94
CA PRO A 48 7.86 9.19 -4.77
C PRO A 48 6.66 9.75 -5.55
N SER A 49 6.16 9.02 -6.56
CA SER A 49 5.00 9.42 -7.35
C SER A 49 3.69 8.82 -6.84
N LEU A 50 3.72 8.02 -5.77
CA LEU A 50 2.54 7.33 -5.27
C LEU A 50 1.62 8.29 -4.52
N GLU A 51 0.41 8.46 -5.02
CA GLU A 51 -0.61 9.33 -4.42
C GLU A 51 -1.67 8.51 -3.66
N ARG A 52 -1.92 7.27 -4.11
CA ARG A 52 -2.95 6.39 -3.57
C ARG A 52 -2.45 4.96 -3.39
N LEU A 53 -2.65 4.44 -2.19
CA LEU A 53 -2.42 3.03 -1.85
C LEU A 53 -3.75 2.39 -1.44
N ILE A 54 -4.11 1.27 -2.04
CA ILE A 54 -5.28 0.47 -1.68
C ILE A 54 -4.78 -0.86 -1.14
N VAL A 55 -5.13 -1.18 0.09
CA VAL A 55 -4.70 -2.38 0.80
C VAL A 55 -5.91 -3.25 1.12
N LEU A 56 -5.97 -4.41 0.46
CA LEU A 56 -7.02 -5.41 0.60
C LEU A 56 -6.37 -6.73 0.99
N GLY A 57 -6.05 -6.91 2.26
CA GLY A 57 -5.45 -8.14 2.76
C GLY A 57 -6.40 -9.33 2.68
N THR A 58 -5.88 -10.48 3.12
CA THR A 58 -6.75 -11.58 3.54
C THR A 58 -7.06 -11.38 5.02
N SER A 59 -8.31 -11.58 5.41
CA SER A 59 -8.85 -11.36 6.78
C SER A 59 -8.15 -12.13 7.91
N ARG A 60 -7.04 -12.82 7.62
CA ARG A 60 -6.20 -13.60 8.53
C ARG A 60 -4.87 -12.93 8.84
N GLN A 61 -4.51 -11.83 8.19
CA GLN A 61 -3.19 -11.20 8.32
C GLN A 61 -3.25 -9.86 9.04
N THR A 62 -2.14 -9.52 9.70
CA THR A 62 -1.92 -8.20 10.31
C THR A 62 -1.04 -7.36 9.39
N VAL A 63 -1.54 -6.19 9.00
CA VAL A 63 -0.85 -5.25 8.12
C VAL A 63 -0.12 -4.21 8.96
N GLY A 64 1.20 -4.14 8.79
CA GLY A 64 2.04 -3.12 9.43
C GLY A 64 2.09 -1.84 8.61
N LEU A 65 1.60 -0.74 9.16
CA LEU A 65 1.51 0.54 8.47
C LEU A 65 2.66 1.51 8.78
N ARG A 66 3.57 1.13 9.69
CA ARG A 66 4.75 1.94 10.07
C ARG A 66 5.58 2.44 8.87
N PRO A 67 5.77 1.66 7.79
CA PRO A 67 6.48 2.15 6.61
C PRO A 67 5.83 3.33 5.90
N LEU A 68 4.56 3.60 6.17
CA LEU A 68 3.82 4.72 5.60
C LEU A 68 3.94 5.99 6.46
N ALA A 69 4.70 5.95 7.56
CA ALA A 69 4.92 7.11 8.41
C ALA A 69 5.63 8.24 7.64
N GLY A 70 5.08 9.45 7.73
CA GLY A 70 5.73 10.66 7.19
C GLY A 70 5.63 10.83 5.67
N ILE A 71 4.98 9.91 4.95
CA ILE A 71 4.67 10.08 3.52
C ILE A 71 3.27 10.67 3.32
N SER A 72 3.12 11.56 2.35
CA SER A 72 1.83 12.17 2.03
C SER A 72 1.09 11.33 0.99
N LEU A 73 0.16 10.48 1.44
CA LEU A 73 -0.67 9.67 0.54
C LEU A 73 -2.08 9.40 1.06
N GLN A 74 -2.96 9.00 0.15
CA GLN A 74 -4.27 8.45 0.49
C GLN A 74 -4.17 6.92 0.63
N VAL A 75 -4.49 6.38 1.80
CA VAL A 75 -4.51 4.94 2.07
C VAL A 75 -5.95 4.47 2.21
N GLU A 76 -6.35 3.49 1.41
CA GLU A 76 -7.63 2.80 1.56
C GLU A 76 -7.38 1.42 2.21
N LEU A 77 -7.92 1.21 3.41
CA LEU A 77 -7.75 0.00 4.21
C LEU A 77 -9.05 -0.77 4.33
N SER A 78 -9.01 -2.08 4.12
CA SER A 78 -10.14 -2.98 4.41
C SER A 78 -10.45 -3.01 5.91
N ARG A 79 -11.73 -2.86 6.27
CA ARG A 79 -12.23 -2.99 7.65
C ARG A 79 -12.12 -4.41 8.20
N ARG A 80 -11.95 -5.40 7.32
CA ARG A 80 -11.89 -6.82 7.70
C ARG A 80 -10.48 -7.24 8.14
N ASP A 81 -9.47 -6.46 7.78
CA ASP A 81 -8.09 -6.76 8.08
C ASP A 81 -7.68 -6.14 9.42
N ARG A 82 -6.69 -6.76 10.06
CA ARG A 82 -6.09 -6.20 11.26
C ARG A 82 -4.96 -5.26 10.84
N HIS A 83 -4.97 -4.03 11.34
CA HIS A 83 -3.95 -3.01 11.03
C HIS A 83 -3.20 -2.60 12.29
N VAL A 84 -1.88 -2.44 12.21
CA VAL A 84 -1.03 -1.95 13.30
C VAL A 84 -0.19 -0.76 12.83
N GLY A 85 0.11 0.17 13.74
CA GLY A 85 0.90 1.37 13.42
C GLY A 85 0.09 2.54 12.85
N LEU A 86 -1.24 2.53 12.96
CA LEU A 86 -2.10 3.66 12.54
C LEU A 86 -1.73 4.98 13.23
N GLY A 87 -1.30 4.92 14.50
CA GLY A 87 -0.87 6.10 15.26
C GLY A 87 0.48 6.68 14.83
N GLU A 88 1.25 5.96 14.01
CA GLU A 88 2.59 6.36 13.57
C GLU A 88 2.59 7.02 12.18
N LEU A 89 1.45 7.04 11.49
CA LEU A 89 1.34 7.50 10.10
C LEU A 89 1.67 8.99 9.89
N GLY A 90 1.41 9.82 10.90
CA GLY A 90 1.57 11.28 10.80
C GLY A 90 0.45 11.95 9.98
N HIS A 91 0.52 13.29 9.87
CA HIS A 91 -0.57 14.11 9.31
C HIS A 91 -0.72 14.05 7.78
N GLY A 92 0.32 13.60 7.07
CA GLY A 92 0.30 13.51 5.60
C GLY A 92 -0.53 12.34 5.07
N VAL A 93 -0.78 11.33 5.90
CA VAL A 93 -1.48 10.12 5.50
C VAL A 93 -2.97 10.26 5.75
N ARG A 94 -3.77 10.17 4.69
CA ARG A 94 -5.23 10.15 4.79
C ARG A 94 -5.74 8.72 4.70
N VAL A 95 -6.18 8.18 5.83
CA VAL A 95 -6.75 6.83 5.91
C VAL A 95 -8.25 6.87 5.60
N ARG A 96 -8.68 5.99 4.70
CA ARG A 96 -10.09 5.72 4.38
C ARG A 96 -10.37 4.24 4.54
N TRP A 97 -11.51 3.92 5.14
CA TRP A 97 -11.92 2.54 5.37
C TRP A 97 -12.85 2.04 4.26
N VAL A 98 -12.54 0.88 3.68
CA VAL A 98 -13.33 0.18 2.66
C VAL A 98 -13.86 -1.16 3.19
N ASN A 99 -14.94 -1.68 2.60
CA ASN A 99 -15.79 -2.75 3.17
C ASN A 99 -15.52 -4.14 2.60
#